data_AF-H3D1N7-F1
#
_entry.id   AF-H3D1N7-F1
#
_cell.length_a   1.000
_cell.length_b   1.000
_cell.length_c   1.000
_cell.angle_alpha   90.00
_cell.angle_beta   90.00
_cell.angle_gamma   90.00
#
_symmetry.space_group_name_H-M   'P 1'
#
loop_
_entity.id
_entity.type
_entity.pdbx_description
1 polymer ?
#
loop_
_entity_poly.entity_id
_entity_poly.type
_entity_poly.pdbx_seq_one_letter_code
_entity_poly.pdbx_strand_id
1 'polypeptide(L)'
;SPHSPYVRRVAWIQEIQKLLRDRRIEQATDVLRLLRKDLGLEGTSLNDILYKNAAFLNLVDPISHELLLSLAREMQCPKKDADTIKSSDKICRQLIYHLTPHSRWLRQSMSRRKSQACLKNTLQKKLSSDSLDLSGIPLSARDIRQVAFYLQAHGDRVASVDISFTQLHDDNLRLLLPALAALPKLSTLALNGNRLTLAILKDLSEMLKEPQMFCSLAWVDLGNNLDIFTMPQPLLVAVRRRCSLKSSLPTIYEYTEG
;
A
#
# COMPACT_ATOMS: atom_id res chain seq x y z
N SER A 1 9.99 -10.83 12.16
CA SER A 1 10.67 -10.57 10.88
C SER A 1 11.34 -9.20 10.93
N PRO A 2 12.61 -9.02 10.54
CA PRO A 2 13.32 -7.78 10.91
C PRO A 2 12.95 -6.56 10.04
N HIS A 3 12.55 -6.74 8.77
CA HIS A 3 12.27 -5.63 7.84
C HIS A 3 10.87 -5.67 7.22
N SER A 4 10.34 -4.50 6.82
CA SER A 4 9.04 -4.39 6.16
C SER A 4 9.07 -4.98 4.74
N PRO A 5 7.94 -5.46 4.19
CA PRO A 5 7.91 -6.19 2.92
C PRO A 5 8.49 -5.42 1.75
N TYR A 6 8.25 -4.11 1.68
CA TYR A 6 8.78 -3.27 0.61
C TYR A 6 10.31 -3.28 0.52
N VAL A 7 11.02 -3.45 1.65
CA VAL A 7 12.49 -3.42 1.66
C VAL A 7 13.06 -4.57 0.83
N ARG A 8 12.54 -5.80 1.03
CA ARG A 8 12.97 -6.96 0.24
C ARG A 8 12.53 -6.87 -1.22
N ARG A 9 11.32 -6.34 -1.48
CA ARG A 9 10.77 -6.19 -2.83
C ARG A 9 11.59 -5.21 -3.67
N VAL A 10 11.96 -4.07 -3.09
CA VAL A 10 12.86 -3.09 -3.72
C VAL A 10 14.24 -3.69 -3.98
N ALA A 11 14.79 -4.47 -3.05
CA ALA A 11 16.07 -5.14 -3.26
C ALA A 11 16.02 -6.11 -4.45
N TRP A 12 14.94 -6.88 -4.61
CA TRP A 12 14.75 -7.72 -5.81
C TRP A 12 14.62 -6.89 -7.09
N ILE A 13 13.92 -5.77 -7.08
CA ILE A 13 13.81 -4.90 -8.26
C ILE A 13 15.17 -4.33 -8.65
N GLN A 14 15.96 -3.88 -7.68
CA GLN A 14 17.32 -3.40 -7.91
C GLN A 14 18.24 -4.51 -8.45
N GLU A 15 18.10 -5.73 -7.95
CA GLU A 15 18.83 -6.88 -8.47
C GLU A 15 18.42 -7.21 -9.92
N ILE A 16 17.12 -7.15 -10.25
CA ILE A 16 16.64 -7.28 -11.63
C ILE A 16 17.29 -6.20 -12.52
N GLN A 17 17.28 -4.93 -12.11
CA GLN A 17 17.93 -3.85 -12.87
C GLN A 17 19.41 -4.13 -13.14
N LYS A 18 20.13 -4.61 -12.13
CA LYS A 18 21.55 -4.96 -12.25
C LYS A 18 21.76 -6.11 -13.23
N LEU A 19 21.02 -7.21 -13.07
CA LEU A 19 21.12 -8.39 -13.93
C LEU A 19 20.77 -8.07 -15.39
N LEU A 20 19.79 -7.19 -15.65
CA LEU A 20 19.45 -6.75 -16.99
C LEU A 20 20.58 -5.91 -17.62
N ARG A 21 21.25 -5.03 -16.85
CA ARG A 21 22.43 -4.29 -17.33
C ARG A 21 23.60 -5.23 -17.67
N ASP A 22 23.77 -6.28 -16.87
CA ASP A 22 24.77 -7.33 -17.08
C ASP A 22 24.37 -8.35 -18.17
N ARG A 23 23.22 -8.16 -18.83
CA ARG A 23 22.64 -9.07 -19.84
C ARG A 23 22.36 -10.50 -19.34
N ARG A 24 22.17 -10.67 -18.03
CA ARG A 24 21.86 -11.95 -17.36
C ARG A 24 20.33 -12.15 -17.26
N ILE A 25 19.68 -12.28 -18.41
CA ILE A 25 18.21 -12.27 -18.52
C ILE A 25 17.54 -13.46 -17.79
N GLU A 26 18.13 -14.65 -17.85
CA GLU A 26 17.58 -15.83 -17.17
C GLU A 26 17.53 -15.63 -15.65
N GLN A 27 18.60 -15.11 -15.07
CA GLN A 27 18.67 -14.83 -13.64
C GLN A 27 17.75 -13.69 -13.23
N ALA A 28 17.66 -12.64 -14.05
CA ALA A 28 16.69 -11.59 -13.83
C ALA A 28 15.26 -12.17 -13.82
N THR A 29 14.98 -13.15 -14.69
CA THR A 29 13.68 -13.82 -14.78
C THR A 29 13.40 -14.66 -13.52
N ASP A 30 14.42 -15.31 -12.95
CA ASP A 30 14.30 -16.03 -11.68
C ASP A 30 13.95 -15.07 -10.53
N VAL A 31 14.64 -13.93 -10.44
CA VAL A 31 14.34 -12.91 -9.41
C VAL A 31 12.95 -12.31 -9.61
N LEU A 32 12.54 -12.06 -10.86
CA LEU A 32 11.19 -11.60 -11.18
C LEU A 32 10.12 -12.61 -10.75
N ARG A 33 10.36 -13.93 -10.92
CA ARG A 33 9.45 -14.97 -10.41
C ARG A 33 9.32 -14.92 -8.90
N LEU A 34 10.42 -14.73 -8.16
CA LEU A 34 10.39 -14.58 -6.70
C LEU A 34 9.59 -13.34 -6.26
N LEU A 35 9.81 -12.20 -6.92
CA LEU A 35 9.08 -10.96 -6.64
C LEU A 35 7.57 -11.11 -6.91
N ARG A 36 7.21 -11.74 -8.05
CA ARG A 36 5.81 -12.03 -8.39
C ARG A 36 5.16 -12.95 -7.35
N LYS A 37 5.87 -13.99 -6.89
CA LYS A 37 5.39 -14.87 -5.81
C LYS A 37 5.10 -14.09 -4.54
N ASP A 38 6.04 -13.26 -4.10
CA ASP A 38 5.94 -12.50 -2.86
C ASP A 38 4.83 -11.43 -2.88
N LEU A 39 4.42 -11.02 -4.07
CA LEU A 39 3.27 -10.13 -4.30
C LEU A 39 1.96 -10.89 -4.58
N GLY A 40 1.96 -12.22 -4.45
CA GLY A 40 0.77 -13.05 -4.62
C GLY A 40 0.30 -13.19 -6.07
N LEU A 41 1.22 -13.05 -7.03
CA LEU A 41 0.93 -13.10 -8.47
C LEU A 41 1.27 -14.47 -9.11
N GLU A 42 1.60 -15.49 -8.32
CA GLU A 42 1.83 -16.85 -8.83
C GLU A 42 0.53 -17.48 -9.36
N GLY A 43 0.60 -18.22 -10.47
CA GLY A 43 -0.55 -18.90 -11.07
C GLY A 43 -1.49 -18.01 -11.90
N THR A 44 -1.24 -16.70 -11.98
CA THR A 44 -1.94 -15.81 -12.91
C THR A 44 -1.22 -15.82 -14.26
N SER A 45 -1.55 -16.80 -15.12
CA SER A 45 -1.21 -16.65 -16.54
C SER A 45 -2.06 -15.51 -17.12
N LEU A 46 -1.55 -14.83 -18.16
CA LEU A 46 -2.35 -13.87 -18.93
C LEU A 46 -3.70 -14.47 -19.35
N ASN A 47 -3.74 -15.79 -19.60
CA ASN A 47 -4.94 -16.54 -19.92
C ASN A 47 -5.88 -16.74 -18.71
N ASP A 48 -5.36 -16.94 -17.49
CA ASP A 48 -6.22 -17.08 -16.30
C ASP A 48 -6.85 -15.74 -15.90
N ILE A 49 -6.14 -14.64 -16.14
CA ILE A 49 -6.62 -13.26 -15.95
C ILE A 49 -7.68 -12.92 -17.01
N LEU A 50 -7.45 -13.25 -18.29
CA LEU A 50 -8.33 -12.87 -19.40
C LEU A 50 -9.54 -13.81 -19.57
N TYR A 51 -9.39 -15.12 -19.33
CA TYR A 51 -10.39 -16.12 -19.72
C TYR A 51 -11.04 -16.87 -18.56
N LYS A 52 -10.46 -16.89 -17.35
CA LYS A 52 -11.07 -17.64 -16.24
C LYS A 52 -11.75 -16.78 -15.18
N ASN A 53 -11.37 -15.52 -14.99
CA ASN A 53 -12.02 -14.65 -13.98
C ASN A 53 -11.63 -13.17 -14.11
N ALA A 54 -11.77 -12.58 -15.31
CA ALA A 54 -11.50 -11.14 -15.53
C ALA A 54 -12.35 -10.20 -14.62
N ALA A 55 -13.44 -10.70 -14.04
CA ALA A 55 -14.31 -9.95 -13.13
C ALA A 55 -13.97 -10.10 -11.62
N PHE A 56 -13.01 -10.95 -11.21
CA PHE A 56 -12.92 -11.44 -9.82
C PHE A 56 -11.58 -11.31 -9.08
N LEU A 57 -10.51 -10.81 -9.69
CA LEU A 57 -9.30 -10.49 -8.92
C LEU A 57 -9.43 -9.06 -8.42
N ASN A 58 -10.07 -8.91 -7.27
CA ASN A 58 -10.10 -7.68 -6.48
C ASN A 58 -8.70 -7.36 -5.92
N LEU A 59 -7.70 -7.23 -6.78
CA LEU A 59 -6.31 -7.00 -6.39
C LEU A 59 -6.21 -5.75 -5.53
N VAL A 60 -5.45 -5.86 -4.45
CA VAL A 60 -5.17 -4.70 -3.58
C VAL A 60 -4.16 -3.74 -4.23
N ASP A 61 -3.41 -4.23 -5.21
CA ASP A 61 -2.34 -3.48 -5.87
C ASP A 61 -2.27 -3.79 -7.39
N PRO A 62 -3.23 -3.26 -8.18
CA PRO A 62 -3.24 -3.45 -9.63
C PRO A 62 -2.07 -2.76 -10.34
N ILE A 63 -1.52 -1.68 -9.76
CA ILE A 63 -0.40 -0.93 -10.36
C ILE A 63 0.88 -1.78 -10.38
N SER A 64 1.23 -2.40 -9.24
CA SER A 64 2.36 -3.34 -9.18
C SER A 64 2.20 -4.49 -10.17
N HIS A 65 0.97 -5.00 -10.31
CA HIS A 65 0.68 -6.09 -11.24
C HIS A 65 0.98 -5.70 -12.69
N GLU A 66 0.44 -4.58 -13.15
CA GLU A 66 0.64 -4.06 -14.51
C GLU A 66 2.12 -3.77 -14.81
N LEU A 67 2.83 -3.16 -13.88
CA LEU A 67 4.26 -2.88 -14.03
C LEU A 67 5.10 -4.16 -14.11
N LEU A 68 4.80 -5.17 -13.28
CA LEU A 68 5.50 -6.47 -13.33
C LEU A 68 5.20 -7.24 -14.61
N LEU A 69 3.96 -7.15 -15.11
CA LEU A 69 3.58 -7.75 -16.39
C LEU A 69 4.33 -7.08 -17.55
N SER A 70 4.41 -5.75 -17.53
CA SER A 70 5.17 -4.98 -18.51
C SER A 70 6.66 -5.34 -18.48
N LEU A 71 7.25 -5.44 -17.28
CA LEU A 71 8.64 -5.87 -17.12
C LEU A 71 8.89 -7.29 -17.65
N ALA A 72 7.98 -8.22 -17.37
CA ALA A 72 8.07 -9.59 -17.87
C ALA A 72 8.04 -9.65 -19.41
N ARG A 73 7.20 -8.83 -20.06
CA ARG A 73 7.10 -8.76 -21.52
C ARG A 73 8.40 -8.25 -22.15
N GLU A 74 8.98 -7.19 -21.59
CA GLU A 74 10.28 -6.64 -22.05
C GLU A 74 11.40 -7.68 -21.96
N MET A 75 11.40 -8.52 -20.92
CA MET A 75 12.40 -9.56 -20.72
C MET A 75 12.25 -10.77 -21.65
N GLN A 76 11.03 -11.10 -22.07
CA GLN A 76 10.74 -12.24 -22.95
C GLN A 76 11.05 -11.95 -24.43
N CYS A 77 10.91 -10.69 -24.85
CA CYS A 77 11.19 -10.26 -26.22
C CYS A 77 12.30 -9.20 -26.25
N PRO A 78 13.55 -9.53 -25.83
CA PRO A 78 14.62 -8.57 -25.80
C PRO A 78 14.96 -8.15 -27.25
N LYS A 79 14.50 -6.96 -27.66
CA LYS A 79 15.05 -6.32 -28.86
C LYS A 79 16.53 -6.07 -28.57
N LYS A 80 17.41 -6.28 -29.54
CA LYS A 80 18.88 -6.16 -29.36
C LYS A 80 19.37 -4.70 -29.18
N ASP A 81 18.46 -3.79 -28.84
CA ASP A 81 18.66 -2.36 -28.90
C ASP A 81 18.81 -1.76 -27.50
N ALA A 82 19.60 -0.68 -27.41
CA ALA A 82 19.81 0.08 -26.17
C ALA A 82 18.49 0.59 -25.54
N ASP A 83 17.40 0.63 -26.31
CA ASP A 83 16.11 1.14 -25.89
C ASP A 83 15.31 0.17 -25.01
N THR A 84 15.49 -1.16 -25.13
CA THR A 84 14.86 -2.15 -24.24
C THR A 84 15.41 -2.07 -22.81
N ILE A 85 16.71 -1.81 -22.66
CA ILE A 85 17.34 -1.61 -21.34
C ILE A 85 16.79 -0.33 -20.68
N LYS A 86 16.62 0.76 -21.45
CA LYS A 86 16.01 2.00 -20.94
C LYS A 86 14.56 1.80 -20.52
N SER A 87 13.78 1.05 -21.31
CA SER A 87 12.39 0.72 -21.00
C SER A 87 12.28 -0.07 -19.70
N SER A 88 13.07 -1.13 -19.56
CA SER A 88 13.11 -1.96 -18.34
C SER A 88 13.55 -1.15 -17.11
N ASP A 89 14.56 -0.28 -17.25
CA ASP A 89 15.00 0.60 -16.15
C ASP A 89 13.90 1.57 -15.72
N LYS A 90 13.13 2.12 -16.66
CA LYS A 90 11.98 2.99 -16.37
C LYS A 90 10.91 2.23 -15.57
N ILE A 91 10.54 1.02 -16.00
CA ILE A 91 9.56 0.19 -15.31
C ILE A 91 10.04 -0.15 -13.89
N CYS A 92 11.31 -0.52 -13.73
CA CYS A 92 11.88 -0.78 -12.40
C CYS A 92 11.86 0.47 -11.51
N ARG A 93 12.12 1.67 -12.03
CA ARG A 93 12.00 2.92 -11.27
C ARG A 93 10.55 3.18 -10.84
N GLN A 94 9.59 2.94 -11.72
CA GLN A 94 8.15 3.07 -11.40
C GLN A 94 7.74 2.08 -10.31
N LEU A 95 8.21 0.82 -10.37
CA LEU A 95 7.99 -0.18 -9.33
C LEU A 95 8.60 0.24 -7.98
N ILE A 96 9.86 0.69 -7.99
CA ILE A 96 10.53 1.16 -6.77
C ILE A 96 9.78 2.34 -6.18
N TYR A 97 9.39 3.30 -7.02
CA TYR A 97 8.57 4.44 -6.62
C TYR A 97 7.31 3.88 -5.93
N HIS A 98 6.42 3.23 -6.65
CA HIS A 98 5.13 2.76 -6.13
C HIS A 98 5.21 1.90 -4.85
N LEU A 99 6.26 1.08 -4.72
CA LEU A 99 6.44 0.20 -3.57
C LEU A 99 7.14 0.86 -2.38
N THR A 100 7.54 2.13 -2.45
CA THR A 100 8.24 2.84 -1.36
C THR A 100 7.46 4.04 -0.84
N PRO A 101 7.71 4.49 0.40
CA PRO A 101 7.07 5.70 0.90
C PRO A 101 7.48 6.92 0.06
N HIS A 102 6.48 7.62 -0.49
CA HIS A 102 6.62 8.87 -1.25
C HIS A 102 6.69 10.13 -0.42
N SER A 103 6.41 10.01 0.89
CA SER A 103 6.48 11.16 1.76
C SER A 103 7.88 11.80 1.67
N ARG A 104 7.94 13.12 1.85
CA ARG A 104 9.18 13.96 1.82
C ARG A 104 10.30 13.48 2.75
N TRP A 105 10.11 12.36 3.45
CA TRP A 105 10.93 11.81 4.51
C TRP A 105 11.74 10.59 4.05
N LEU A 106 12.18 10.64 2.79
CA LEU A 106 13.17 9.75 2.20
C LEU A 106 14.51 9.89 2.94
N ARG A 107 14.61 9.30 4.13
CA ARG A 107 15.87 9.02 4.81
C ARG A 107 15.81 7.66 5.48
N GLN A 108 16.43 6.68 4.81
CA GLN A 108 16.67 5.30 5.24
C GLN A 108 17.50 5.15 6.55
N SER A 109 17.47 6.10 7.49
CA SER A 109 18.17 5.97 8.78
C SER A 109 17.64 6.91 9.87
N MET A 110 16.32 7.08 9.97
CA MET A 110 15.76 7.86 11.07
C MET A 110 15.87 7.08 12.38
N SER A 111 16.79 7.49 13.25
CA SER A 111 16.90 6.99 14.62
C SER A 111 15.57 7.15 15.36
N ARG A 112 15.22 6.22 16.25
CA ARG A 112 13.96 6.21 17.03
C ARG A 112 13.60 7.55 17.68
N ARG A 113 14.60 8.30 18.16
CA ARG A 113 14.43 9.64 18.77
C ARG A 113 13.91 10.69 17.78
N LYS A 114 14.30 10.59 16.51
CA LYS A 114 13.83 11.46 15.43
C LYS A 114 12.40 11.11 15.02
N SER A 115 12.01 9.83 15.04
CA SER A 115 10.63 9.40 14.77
C SER A 115 9.64 9.91 15.81
N GLN A 116 9.99 9.87 17.09
CA GLN A 116 9.16 10.40 18.18
C GLN A 116 8.98 11.92 18.09
N ALA A 117 10.05 12.66 17.78
CA ALA A 117 9.96 14.10 17.56
C ALA A 117 9.09 14.43 16.34
N CYS A 118 9.19 13.63 15.26
CA CYS A 118 8.37 13.78 14.06
C CYS A 118 6.88 13.56 14.36
N LEU A 119 6.54 12.45 15.03
CA LEU A 119 5.17 12.16 15.44
C LEU A 119 4.60 13.27 16.31
N LYS A 120 5.35 13.71 17.34
CA LYS A 120 4.91 14.80 18.21
C LYS A 120 4.64 16.07 17.42
N ASN A 121 5.53 16.44 16.49
CA ASN A 121 5.33 17.62 15.63
C ASN A 121 4.10 17.48 14.73
N THR A 122 3.85 16.31 14.15
CA THR A 122 2.67 16.08 13.31
C THR A 122 1.37 16.16 14.12
N LEU A 123 1.32 15.52 15.30
CA LEU A 123 0.14 15.57 16.16
C LEU A 123 -0.06 16.95 16.83
N GLN A 124 1.01 17.72 17.05
CA GLN A 124 0.90 19.09 17.61
C GLN A 124 0.50 20.14 16.57
N LYS A 125 0.73 19.88 15.28
CA LYS A 125 0.23 20.76 14.23
C LYS A 125 -1.30 20.68 14.20
N LYS A 126 -1.94 21.83 14.22
CA LYS A 126 -3.37 21.94 13.94
C LYS A 126 -3.60 21.37 12.54
N LEU A 127 -4.56 20.46 12.39
CA LEU A 127 -4.97 19.89 11.10
C LEU A 127 -5.38 21.03 10.18
N SER A 128 -4.46 21.46 9.31
CA SER A 128 -4.72 22.50 8.31
C SER A 128 -5.45 21.94 7.10
N SER A 129 -5.26 20.65 6.86
CA SER A 129 -6.08 19.81 5.99
C SER A 129 -6.82 18.81 6.87
N ASP A 130 -8.02 18.39 6.47
CA ASP A 130 -8.81 17.33 7.11
C ASP A 130 -8.14 15.93 6.96
N SER A 131 -6.80 15.87 6.93
CA SER A 131 -5.99 14.68 6.73
C SER A 131 -4.90 14.56 7.79
N LEU A 132 -4.70 13.33 8.28
CA LEU A 132 -3.59 12.96 9.15
C LEU A 132 -2.60 12.10 8.37
N ASP A 133 -1.43 12.65 8.06
CA ASP A 133 -0.36 11.96 7.36
C ASP A 133 0.78 11.58 8.33
N LEU A 134 0.93 10.28 8.56
CA LEU A 134 2.01 9.66 9.33
C LEU A 134 2.89 8.74 8.46
N SER A 135 2.74 8.84 7.14
CA SER A 135 3.35 7.95 6.16
C SER A 135 4.88 7.91 6.30
N GLY A 136 5.42 6.70 6.42
CA GLY A 136 6.86 6.46 6.55
C GLY A 136 7.45 6.72 7.93
N ILE A 137 6.65 7.13 8.94
CA ILE A 137 7.12 7.25 10.34
C ILE A 137 6.97 5.88 11.02
N PRO A 138 8.04 5.20 11.45
CA PRO A 138 7.90 3.95 12.19
C PRO A 138 7.17 4.17 13.51
N LEU A 139 6.04 3.48 13.72
CA LEU A 139 5.20 3.62 14.91
C LEU A 139 5.38 2.44 15.86
N SER A 140 5.80 2.72 17.10
CA SER A 140 5.79 1.73 18.18
C SER A 140 4.41 1.58 18.81
N ALA A 141 4.18 0.53 19.61
CA ALA A 141 2.92 0.34 20.33
C ALA A 141 2.52 1.54 21.22
N ARG A 142 3.50 2.27 21.77
CA ARG A 142 3.25 3.50 22.54
C ARG A 142 2.77 4.63 21.63
N ASP A 143 3.42 4.78 20.48
CA ASP A 143 3.08 5.81 19.48
C ASP A 143 1.65 5.59 18.97
N ILE A 144 1.26 4.33 18.74
CA ILE A 144 -0.09 3.95 18.32
C ILE A 144 -1.15 4.37 19.34
N ARG A 145 -0.89 4.17 20.64
CA ARG A 145 -1.82 4.65 21.69
C ARG A 145 -1.94 6.16 21.69
N GLN A 146 -0.84 6.87 21.43
CA GLN A 146 -0.85 8.33 21.31
C GLN A 146 -1.65 8.80 20.10
N VAL A 147 -1.53 8.12 18.95
CA VAL A 147 -2.33 8.39 17.74
C VAL A 147 -3.81 8.12 18.01
N ALA A 148 -4.14 6.99 18.65
CA ALA A 148 -5.52 6.66 19.00
C ALA A 148 -6.15 7.73 19.92
N PHE A 149 -5.42 8.15 20.96
CA PHE A 149 -5.86 9.24 21.84
C PHE A 149 -6.06 10.56 21.08
N TYR A 150 -5.14 10.90 20.18
CA TYR A 150 -5.26 12.10 19.34
C TYR A 150 -6.50 12.05 18.45
N LEU A 151 -6.75 10.92 17.78
CA LEU A 151 -7.92 10.74 16.92
C LEU A 151 -9.23 10.79 17.72
N GLN A 152 -9.25 10.29 18.95
CA GLN A 152 -10.42 10.40 19.82
C GLN A 152 -10.70 11.85 20.25
N ALA A 153 -9.65 12.64 20.49
CA ALA A 153 -9.79 14.02 20.96
C ALA A 153 -10.04 15.04 19.83
N HIS A 154 -9.56 14.74 18.61
CA HIS A 154 -9.48 15.73 17.52
C HIS A 154 -9.96 15.18 16.16
N GLY A 155 -10.58 14.00 16.15
CA GLY A 155 -10.93 13.26 14.94
C GLY A 155 -12.16 13.73 14.17
N ASP A 156 -13.00 14.62 14.71
CA ASP A 156 -14.30 14.99 14.13
C ASP A 156 -14.23 15.49 12.69
N ARG A 157 -13.10 16.10 12.32
CA ARG A 157 -12.86 16.67 10.99
C ARG A 157 -12.01 15.76 10.10
N VAL A 158 -11.37 14.73 10.64
CA VAL A 158 -10.42 13.89 9.91
C VAL A 158 -11.18 13.05 8.87
N ALA A 159 -10.94 13.36 7.60
CA ALA A 159 -11.51 12.69 6.44
C ALA A 159 -10.54 11.69 5.78
N SER A 160 -9.23 11.84 6.01
CA SER A 160 -8.21 10.93 5.48
C SER A 160 -7.14 10.64 6.53
N VAL A 161 -6.74 9.37 6.64
CA VAL A 161 -5.63 8.93 7.49
C VAL A 161 -4.66 8.11 6.65
N ASP A 162 -3.41 8.57 6.58
CA ASP A 162 -2.30 7.84 5.97
C ASP A 162 -1.36 7.35 7.07
N ILE A 163 -1.31 6.03 7.25
CA ILE A 163 -0.40 5.33 8.16
C ILE A 163 0.38 4.26 7.39
N SER A 164 0.65 4.55 6.13
CA SER A 164 1.40 3.68 5.22
C SER A 164 2.88 3.67 5.56
N PHE A 165 3.54 2.53 5.31
CA PHE A 165 4.98 2.36 5.56
C PHE A 165 5.44 2.66 7.01
N THR A 166 4.53 2.53 7.99
CA THR A 166 4.80 2.81 9.42
C THR A 166 5.32 1.59 10.19
N GLN A 167 5.57 0.47 9.49
CA GLN A 167 5.96 -0.82 10.08
C GLN A 167 4.88 -1.42 10.99
N LEU A 168 3.61 -1.07 10.72
CA LEU A 168 2.48 -1.54 11.50
C LEU A 168 2.34 -3.05 11.40
N HIS A 169 2.09 -3.70 12.54
CA HIS A 169 1.72 -5.11 12.62
C HIS A 169 0.25 -5.20 13.05
N ASP A 170 -0.34 -6.37 12.85
CA ASP A 170 -1.75 -6.63 13.14
C ASP A 170 -2.18 -6.16 14.54
N ASP A 171 -1.44 -6.50 15.60
CA ASP A 171 -1.79 -6.13 16.97
C ASP A 171 -1.83 -4.61 17.18
N ASN A 172 -0.90 -3.88 16.56
CA ASN A 172 -0.87 -2.44 16.63
C ASN A 172 -2.03 -1.82 15.85
N LEU A 173 -2.39 -2.37 14.68
CA LEU A 173 -3.56 -1.90 13.95
C LEU A 173 -4.84 -2.16 14.75
N ARG A 174 -4.99 -3.35 15.36
CA ARG A 174 -6.14 -3.67 16.24
C ARG A 174 -6.34 -2.67 17.37
N LEU A 175 -5.26 -2.16 17.97
CA LEU A 175 -5.35 -1.12 18.99
C LEU A 175 -5.86 0.22 18.43
N LEU A 176 -5.61 0.51 17.15
CA LEU A 176 -5.98 1.76 16.50
C LEU A 176 -7.36 1.70 15.85
N LEU A 177 -7.81 0.53 15.42
CA LEU A 177 -9.06 0.31 14.70
C LEU A 177 -10.29 0.94 15.39
N PRO A 178 -10.50 0.82 16.72
CA PRO A 178 -11.65 1.47 17.36
C PRO A 178 -11.66 2.99 17.21
N ALA A 179 -10.50 3.63 17.31
CA ALA A 179 -10.38 5.08 17.15
C ALA A 179 -10.64 5.50 15.70
N LEU A 180 -10.11 4.76 14.71
CA LEU A 180 -10.35 5.00 13.29
C LEU A 180 -11.82 4.80 12.90
N ALA A 181 -12.45 3.75 13.42
CA ALA A 181 -13.82 3.40 13.10
C ALA A 181 -14.83 4.42 13.65
N ALA A 182 -14.50 5.07 14.77
CA ALA A 182 -15.33 6.11 15.37
C ALA A 182 -15.24 7.47 14.64
N LEU A 183 -14.32 7.64 13.68
CA LEU A 183 -14.17 8.90 12.96
C LEU A 183 -15.36 9.14 12.03
N PRO A 184 -16.15 10.21 12.24
CA PRO A 184 -17.41 10.40 11.52
C PRO A 184 -17.22 10.71 10.04
N LYS A 185 -16.08 11.34 9.68
CA LYS A 185 -15.78 11.79 8.31
C LYS A 185 -14.75 10.94 7.58
N LEU A 186 -14.13 9.95 8.23
CA LEU A 186 -13.08 9.14 7.64
C LEU A 186 -13.59 8.45 6.37
N SER A 187 -13.03 8.84 5.23
CA SER A 187 -13.37 8.35 3.90
C SER A 187 -12.23 7.58 3.25
N THR A 188 -10.99 7.93 3.60
CA THR A 188 -9.78 7.37 3.02
C THR A 188 -8.86 6.86 4.12
N LEU A 189 -8.47 5.59 4.05
CA LEU A 189 -7.53 4.98 4.99
C LEU A 189 -6.39 4.28 4.20
N ALA A 190 -5.18 4.81 4.28
CA ALA A 190 -4.01 4.18 3.67
C ALA A 190 -3.23 3.34 4.68
N LEU A 191 -3.08 2.05 4.38
CA LEU A 191 -2.39 1.04 5.20
C LEU A 191 -1.28 0.31 4.41
N ASN A 192 -0.95 0.76 3.21
CA ASN A 192 -0.03 0.06 2.33
C ASN A 192 1.42 0.04 2.86
N GLY A 193 2.18 -0.97 2.46
CA GLY A 193 3.62 -1.06 2.80
C GLY A 193 3.92 -1.40 4.26
N ASN A 194 2.94 -1.91 5.00
CA ASN A 194 3.08 -2.33 6.39
C ASN A 194 3.37 -3.84 6.51
N ARG A 195 3.31 -4.36 7.73
CA ARG A 195 3.51 -5.78 8.06
C ARG A 195 2.20 -6.42 8.46
N LEU A 196 1.12 -6.04 7.77
CA LEU A 196 -0.22 -6.55 8.03
C LEU A 196 -0.41 -7.88 7.34
N THR A 197 -1.25 -8.72 7.96
CA THR A 197 -1.64 -10.01 7.40
C THR A 197 -3.13 -10.11 7.08
N LEU A 198 -3.54 -11.19 6.42
CA LEU A 198 -4.95 -11.55 6.17
C LEU A 198 -5.82 -11.50 7.43
N ALA A 199 -5.25 -11.64 8.63
CA ALA A 199 -6.00 -11.55 9.89
C ALA A 199 -6.71 -10.18 10.04
N ILE A 200 -6.09 -9.09 9.58
CA ILE A 200 -6.68 -7.75 9.64
C ILE A 200 -7.85 -7.58 8.68
N LEU A 201 -7.89 -8.30 7.57
CA LEU A 201 -9.04 -8.27 6.68
C LEU A 201 -10.29 -8.85 7.34
N LYS A 202 -10.11 -9.90 8.16
CA LYS A 202 -11.21 -10.46 8.95
C LYS A 202 -11.69 -9.45 9.97
N ASP A 203 -10.78 -8.85 10.73
CA ASP A 203 -11.11 -7.85 11.76
C ASP A 203 -11.86 -6.65 11.16
N LEU A 204 -11.35 -6.09 10.05
CA LEU A 204 -12.01 -5.02 9.31
C LEU A 204 -13.40 -5.43 8.80
N SER A 205 -13.53 -6.64 8.26
CA SER A 205 -14.82 -7.14 7.73
C SER A 205 -15.86 -7.27 8.84
N GLU A 206 -15.48 -7.76 10.01
CA GLU A 206 -16.37 -7.85 11.18
C GLU A 206 -16.79 -6.47 11.67
N MET A 207 -15.85 -5.54 11.82
CA MET A 207 -16.17 -4.16 12.23
C MET A 207 -17.10 -3.46 11.24
N LEU A 208 -16.92 -3.68 9.94
CA LEU A 208 -17.76 -3.11 8.89
C LEU A 208 -19.18 -3.69 8.85
N LYS A 209 -19.51 -4.74 9.62
CA LYS A 209 -20.90 -5.19 9.80
C LYS A 209 -21.69 -4.21 10.67
N GLU A 210 -21.03 -3.55 11.61
CA GLU A 210 -21.64 -2.56 12.49
C GLU A 210 -21.86 -1.23 11.74
N PRO A 211 -23.10 -0.73 11.61
CA PRO A 211 -23.40 0.47 10.82
C PRO A 211 -22.72 1.74 11.33
N GLN A 212 -22.51 1.81 12.64
CA GLN A 212 -21.86 2.92 13.35
C GLN A 212 -20.33 2.93 13.22
N MET A 213 -19.74 1.82 12.77
CA MET A 213 -18.30 1.72 12.57
C MET A 213 -17.96 2.06 11.12
N PHE A 214 -16.97 2.93 10.94
CA PHE A 214 -16.51 3.39 9.64
C PHE A 214 -17.64 3.96 8.76
N CYS A 215 -18.55 4.76 9.33
CA CYS A 215 -19.77 5.22 8.64
C CYS A 215 -19.52 5.89 7.27
N SER A 216 -18.39 6.59 7.14
CA SER A 216 -18.02 7.36 5.95
C SER A 216 -16.98 6.70 5.03
N LEU A 217 -16.48 5.52 5.42
CA LEU A 217 -15.29 4.93 4.79
C LEU A 217 -15.60 4.49 3.36
N ALA A 218 -14.82 5.01 2.43
CA ALA A 218 -15.02 4.81 1.00
C ALA A 218 -13.84 4.11 0.31
N TRP A 219 -12.66 4.19 0.90
CA TRP A 219 -11.45 3.63 0.32
C TRP A 219 -10.47 3.18 1.40
N VAL A 220 -9.90 1.99 1.18
CA VAL A 220 -8.84 1.43 2.00
C VAL A 220 -7.75 0.89 1.09
N ASP A 221 -6.52 1.35 1.27
CA ASP A 221 -5.35 0.81 0.58
C ASP A 221 -4.61 -0.17 1.46
N LEU A 222 -4.56 -1.42 1.03
CA LEU A 222 -3.91 -2.53 1.70
C LEU A 222 -2.77 -3.13 0.88
N GLY A 223 -2.37 -2.45 -0.21
CA GLY A 223 -1.30 -2.89 -1.09
C GLY A 223 0.03 -3.10 -0.37
N ASN A 224 0.93 -3.88 -0.97
CA ASN A 224 2.30 -4.01 -0.51
C ASN A 224 2.46 -4.47 0.98
N ASN A 225 1.50 -5.25 1.51
CA ASN A 225 1.57 -5.89 2.84
C ASN A 225 2.17 -7.31 2.76
N LEU A 226 2.15 -8.10 3.85
CA LEU A 226 2.84 -9.41 3.91
C LEU A 226 2.17 -10.47 3.03
N ASP A 227 0.88 -10.71 3.22
CA ASP A 227 0.11 -11.76 2.56
C ASP A 227 -1.30 -11.29 2.11
N ILE A 228 -1.51 -9.96 2.07
CA ILE A 228 -2.74 -9.34 1.58
C ILE A 228 -2.56 -9.03 0.09
N PHE A 229 -3.19 -9.84 -0.76
CA PHE A 229 -3.08 -9.72 -2.23
C PHE A 229 -4.40 -9.39 -2.91
N THR A 230 -5.52 -9.75 -2.29
CA THR A 230 -6.87 -9.49 -2.79
C THR A 230 -7.75 -8.95 -1.67
N MET A 231 -8.69 -8.09 -2.04
CA MET A 231 -9.72 -7.59 -1.15
C MET A 231 -10.87 -8.60 -1.09
N PRO A 232 -11.25 -9.09 0.11
CA PRO A 232 -12.37 -10.00 0.26
C PRO A 232 -13.67 -9.33 -0.22
N GLN A 233 -14.50 -10.07 -0.95
CA GLN A 233 -15.78 -9.57 -1.45
C GLN A 233 -16.68 -8.96 -0.35
N PRO A 234 -16.81 -9.55 0.86
CA PRO A 234 -17.60 -8.93 1.93
C PRO A 234 -17.12 -7.53 2.31
N LEU A 235 -15.80 -7.34 2.39
CA LEU A 235 -15.19 -6.06 2.74
C LEU A 235 -15.45 -5.01 1.65
N LEU A 236 -15.28 -5.39 0.37
CA LEU A 236 -15.59 -4.50 -0.75
C LEU A 236 -17.05 -4.09 -0.81
N VAL A 237 -17.97 -5.04 -0.63
CA VAL A 237 -19.40 -4.74 -0.61
C VAL A 237 -19.73 -3.81 0.56
N ALA A 238 -19.15 -4.05 1.73
CA ALA A 238 -19.38 -3.22 2.92
C ALA A 238 -18.85 -1.79 2.77
N VAL A 239 -17.71 -1.60 2.10
CA VAL A 239 -17.17 -0.27 1.76
C VAL A 239 -18.04 0.39 0.68
N ARG A 240 -18.37 -0.31 -0.41
CA ARG A 240 -19.20 0.24 -1.51
C ARG A 240 -20.56 0.73 -1.04
N ARG A 241 -21.23 -0.01 -0.14
CA ARG A 241 -22.53 0.40 0.44
C ARG A 241 -22.44 1.76 1.15
N ARG A 242 -21.32 2.04 1.80
CA ARG A 242 -21.04 3.32 2.47
C ARG A 242 -20.64 4.41 1.47
N CYS A 243 -20.00 4.06 0.35
CA CYS A 243 -19.73 4.99 -0.76
C CYS A 243 -21.00 5.48 -1.45
N SER A 244 -21.98 4.60 -1.70
CA SER A 244 -23.21 4.95 -2.42
C SER A 244 -24.10 5.98 -1.70
N LEU A 245 -23.77 6.34 -0.46
CA LEU A 245 -24.35 7.48 0.27
C LEU A 245 -23.70 8.82 -0.09
N LYS A 246 -22.64 8.84 -0.92
CA LYS A 246 -21.98 10.02 -1.46
C LYS A 246 -22.05 9.97 -2.99
N SER A 247 -22.76 10.92 -3.59
CA SER A 247 -23.12 11.03 -5.00
C SER A 247 -21.98 11.25 -6.00
N SER A 248 -20.74 10.88 -5.67
CA SER A 248 -19.62 10.92 -6.61
C SER A 248 -18.55 9.89 -6.22
N LEU A 249 -18.22 9.02 -7.18
CA LEU A 249 -17.03 8.17 -7.12
C LEU A 249 -15.79 9.08 -7.05
N PRO A 250 -14.80 8.81 -6.19
CA PRO A 250 -13.59 9.61 -6.14
C PRO A 250 -12.84 9.47 -7.47
N THR A 251 -12.75 10.59 -8.20
CA THR A 251 -11.92 10.72 -9.39
C THR A 251 -10.47 10.68 -8.95
N ILE A 252 -9.70 9.71 -9.45
CA ILE A 252 -8.25 9.71 -9.29
C ILE A 252 -7.73 10.90 -10.08
N TYR A 253 -7.18 11.90 -9.40
CA TYR A 253 -6.50 13.00 -10.06
C TYR A 253 -5.18 12.45 -10.63
N GLU A 254 -5.16 12.21 -11.94
CA GLU A 254 -3.91 12.03 -12.67
C GLU A 254 -3.14 13.35 -12.63
N TYR A 255 -2.04 13.37 -11.89
CA TYR A 255 -1.09 14.47 -11.93
C TYR A 255 -0.41 14.42 -13.31
N THR A 256 -0.86 15.27 -14.23
CA THR A 256 -0.14 15.56 -15.47
C THR A 256 0.92 16.61 -15.13
N GLU A 257 2.17 16.17 -15.00
CA GLU A 257 3.30 17.10 -14.97
C GLU A 257 3.46 17.73 -16.36
N GLY A 258 3.49 19.06 -16.39
CA GLY A 258 3.95 19.87 -17.52
C GLY A 258 5.44 20.19 -17.42
#